data_AF-A0A803VZ34-F1
#
_entry.id   AF-A0A803VZ34-F1
#
_cell.length_a   1.000
_cell.length_b   1.000
_cell.length_c   1.000
_cell.angle_alpha   90.00
_cell.angle_beta   90.00
_cell.angle_gamma   90.00
#
_symmetry.space_group_name_H-M   'P 1'
#
loop_
_entity.id
_entity.type
_entity.pdbx_description
1 polymer ?
#
loop_
_entity_poly.entity_id
_entity_poly.type
_entity_poly.pdbx_seq_one_letter_code
_entity_poly.pdbx_strand_id
1 'polypeptide(L)'
;GDSHSRSQTPPGLSLEVRDAGPASITIPASPFMQKLGFGTGVSVYLMKRSPRGLSRSPWAVKKISSSCSQSQRSLFQQRLREEAQKLRNLQHPNIVGGNSPGMERVDSHPINPIPYLHTEQRLLHGDIKSPNVVVRGAFDAVKICDVGVSLPLDENLAVSDPELCYVGTEPWKPPEALDPDGIISDRSDIFPFGLTLWEMLALNIPHLPLEGRPFLESQIPTWEGIPGWAGIPRAPEALDPSQESVRELFGACTAREPRQRPAAARIVQALEGNLQP
;
A
#
# COMPACT_ATOMS: atom_id res chain seq x y z
N GLY A 1 -46.02 -12.38 -66.69
CA GLY A 1 -44.67 -11.88 -66.43
C GLY A 1 -44.36 -12.21 -65.00
N ASP A 2 -43.77 -13.39 -64.79
CA ASP A 2 -43.26 -13.81 -63.48
C ASP A 2 -41.77 -13.50 -63.45
N SER A 3 -41.35 -12.67 -62.50
CA SER A 3 -39.94 -12.47 -62.19
C SER A 3 -39.74 -12.32 -60.68
N HIS A 4 -38.85 -13.17 -60.18
CA HIS A 4 -38.38 -13.25 -58.80
C HIS A 4 -37.87 -11.91 -58.25
N SER A 5 -38.16 -11.63 -56.98
CA SER A 5 -37.35 -10.73 -56.15
C SER A 5 -36.90 -11.45 -54.88
N ARG A 6 -35.60 -11.76 -54.85
CA ARG A 6 -34.85 -12.18 -53.66
C ARG A 6 -34.71 -10.97 -52.73
N SER A 7 -35.21 -11.04 -51.50
CA SER A 7 -34.80 -10.12 -50.44
C SER A 7 -33.52 -10.66 -49.79
N GLN A 8 -32.38 -10.05 -50.10
CA GLN A 8 -31.12 -10.28 -49.41
C GLN A 8 -31.15 -9.57 -48.05
N THR A 9 -31.14 -10.34 -46.97
CA THR A 9 -30.75 -9.88 -45.64
C THR A 9 -29.24 -9.63 -45.63
N PRO A 10 -28.74 -8.49 -45.10
CA PRO A 10 -27.31 -8.28 -44.93
C PRO A 10 -26.76 -9.25 -43.87
N PRO A 11 -25.55 -9.81 -44.03
CA PRO A 11 -24.96 -10.67 -43.03
C PRO A 11 -24.71 -9.86 -41.75
N GLY A 12 -25.19 -10.41 -40.63
CA GLY A 12 -24.95 -9.86 -39.31
C GLY A 12 -23.46 -9.72 -39.06
N LEU A 13 -23.04 -8.52 -38.67
CA LEU A 13 -21.79 -8.31 -37.96
C LEU A 13 -21.92 -9.02 -36.61
N SER A 14 -21.49 -10.28 -36.58
CA SER A 14 -21.13 -10.96 -35.34
C SER A 14 -20.07 -10.09 -34.67
N LEU A 15 -20.45 -9.39 -33.60
CA LEU A 15 -19.52 -8.82 -32.64
C LEU A 15 -18.84 -10.00 -31.96
N GLU A 16 -17.81 -10.54 -32.60
CA GLU A 16 -16.78 -11.28 -31.89
C GLU A 16 -16.18 -10.31 -30.88
N VAL A 17 -16.55 -10.51 -29.61
CA VAL A 17 -15.80 -9.96 -28.49
C VAL A 17 -14.42 -10.60 -28.55
N ARG A 18 -13.53 -10.00 -29.33
CA ARG A 18 -12.12 -10.27 -29.27
C ARG A 18 -11.68 -9.83 -27.89
N ASP A 19 -11.23 -10.80 -27.10
CA ASP A 19 -10.63 -10.59 -25.80
C ASP A 19 -9.47 -9.60 -25.98
N ALA A 20 -9.72 -8.35 -25.65
CA ALA A 20 -8.76 -7.28 -25.82
C ALA A 20 -7.69 -7.48 -24.74
N GLY A 21 -6.51 -7.92 -25.16
CA GLY A 21 -5.33 -7.98 -24.29
C GLY A 21 -5.11 -6.66 -23.53
N PRO A 22 -4.39 -6.69 -22.40
CA PRO A 22 -4.35 -5.59 -21.45
C PRO A 22 -3.95 -4.27 -22.14
N ALA A 23 -4.81 -3.26 -22.02
CA ALA A 23 -4.61 -1.95 -22.61
C ALA A 23 -3.33 -1.30 -22.07
N SER A 24 -2.24 -1.36 -22.84
CA SER A 24 -1.02 -0.62 -22.52
C SER A 24 -1.20 0.84 -22.97
N ILE A 25 -1.31 1.75 -22.02
CA ILE A 25 -1.34 3.19 -22.32
C ILE A 25 0.08 3.75 -22.34
N THR A 26 0.52 4.25 -23.49
CA THR A 26 1.80 4.95 -23.64
C THR A 26 1.57 6.42 -23.30
N ILE A 27 2.04 6.86 -22.13
CA ILE A 27 2.00 8.27 -21.73
C ILE A 27 3.25 8.96 -22.27
N PRO A 28 3.14 9.91 -23.23
CA PRO A 28 4.28 10.62 -23.76
C PRO A 28 4.95 11.47 -22.68
N ALA A 29 6.27 11.69 -22.80
CA ALA A 29 6.98 12.62 -21.93
C ALA A 29 6.32 14.00 -22.05
N SER A 30 5.90 14.54 -20.91
CA SER A 30 5.11 15.77 -20.84
C SER A 30 5.73 16.70 -19.79
N PRO A 31 5.86 18.01 -20.05
CA PRO A 31 6.31 18.99 -19.06
C PRO A 31 5.37 19.09 -17.84
N PHE A 32 4.21 18.42 -17.89
CA PHE A 32 3.23 18.33 -16.82
C PHE A 32 3.41 17.10 -15.91
N MET A 33 4.51 16.35 -16.06
CA MET A 33 4.89 15.25 -15.16
C MET A 33 5.93 15.71 -14.15
N GLN A 34 5.53 15.80 -12.88
CA GLN A 34 6.44 16.07 -11.76
C GLN A 34 6.78 14.76 -11.06
N LYS A 35 8.06 14.47 -10.85
CA LYS A 35 8.46 13.27 -10.11
C LYS A 35 8.11 13.44 -8.62
N LEU A 36 7.40 12.46 -8.06
CA LEU A 36 7.00 12.43 -6.65
C LEU A 36 7.96 11.59 -5.79
N GLY A 37 8.53 10.52 -6.35
CA GLY A 37 9.39 9.63 -5.58
C GLY A 37 10.03 8.51 -6.41
N PHE A 38 10.82 7.70 -5.73
CA PHE A 38 11.54 6.55 -6.27
C PHE A 38 11.17 5.32 -5.44
N GLY A 39 10.94 4.19 -6.10
CA GLY A 39 10.85 2.87 -5.48
C GLY A 39 11.86 1.93 -6.13
N THR A 40 11.90 0.68 -5.68
CA THR A 40 12.81 -0.34 -6.20
C THR A 40 12.54 -0.63 -7.69
N GLY A 41 13.25 0.06 -8.58
CA GLY A 41 13.13 -0.07 -10.04
C GLY A 41 11.99 0.71 -10.70
N VAL A 42 11.21 1.47 -9.92
CA VAL A 42 10.07 2.27 -10.42
C VAL A 42 10.16 3.71 -9.93
N SER A 43 9.54 4.63 -10.64
CA SER A 43 9.46 6.04 -10.30
C SER A 43 8.00 6.48 -10.35
N VAL A 44 7.57 7.22 -9.33
CA VAL A 44 6.20 7.73 -9.23
C VAL A 44 6.17 9.18 -9.71
N TYR A 45 5.22 9.52 -10.56
CA TYR A 45 5.06 10.84 -11.15
C TYR A 45 3.65 11.38 -10.94
N LEU A 46 3.52 12.63 -10.55
CA LEU A 46 2.29 13.40 -10.65
C LEU A 46 2.12 13.88 -12.08
N MET A 47 1.08 13.41 -12.76
CA MET A 47 0.68 13.87 -14.09
C MET A 47 -0.51 14.83 -13.97
N LYS A 48 -0.30 16.11 -14.27
CA LYS A 48 -1.43 17.05 -14.43
C LYS A 48 -2.15 16.72 -15.74
N ARG A 49 -3.45 16.47 -15.66
CA ARG A 49 -4.27 16.21 -16.85
C ARG A 49 -4.50 17.53 -17.59
N SER A 50 -4.47 17.47 -18.93
CA SER A 50 -4.56 18.65 -19.81
C SER A 50 -5.72 19.60 -19.42
N PRO A 51 -5.50 20.93 -19.41
CA PRO A 51 -6.46 21.92 -18.93
C PRO A 51 -7.62 22.20 -19.90
N ARG A 52 -7.94 21.30 -20.85
CA ARG A 52 -9.05 21.49 -21.79
C ARG A 52 -10.41 21.39 -21.06
N GLY A 53 -10.81 22.50 -20.45
CA GLY A 53 -12.20 22.89 -20.14
C GLY A 53 -12.88 22.23 -18.94
N LEU A 54 -12.40 21.10 -18.44
CA LEU A 54 -12.96 20.43 -17.27
C LEU A 54 -11.82 20.14 -16.29
N SER A 55 -11.93 20.62 -15.05
CA SER A 55 -10.98 20.30 -13.98
C SER A 55 -10.92 18.78 -13.83
N ARG A 56 -9.83 18.15 -14.25
CA ARG A 56 -9.60 16.72 -14.07
C ARG A 56 -8.54 16.54 -13.00
N SER A 57 -8.84 15.72 -12.00
CA SER A 57 -7.91 15.41 -10.91
C SER A 57 -6.57 14.89 -11.47
N PRO A 58 -5.43 15.34 -10.91
CA PRO A 58 -4.11 14.87 -11.33
C PRO A 58 -3.96 13.38 -11.00
N TRP A 59 -3.11 12.69 -11.76
CA TRP A 59 -2.87 11.25 -11.59
C TRP A 59 -1.49 10.99 -11.00
N ALA A 60 -1.38 10.02 -10.11
CA ALA A 60 -0.10 9.40 -9.79
C ALA A 60 0.17 8.26 -10.79
N VAL A 61 1.32 8.28 -11.43
CA VAL A 61 1.73 7.33 -12.46
C VAL A 61 3.03 6.66 -12.01
N LYS A 62 3.00 5.34 -11.78
CA LYS A 62 4.19 4.52 -11.58
C LYS A 62 4.78 4.14 -12.95
N LYS A 63 6.07 4.40 -13.17
CA LYS A 63 6.81 4.03 -14.39
C LYS A 63 8.07 3.25 -14.02
N ILE A 64 8.39 2.21 -14.79
CA ILE A 64 9.66 1.50 -14.66
C ILE A 64 10.80 2.48 -14.98
N SER A 65 11.82 2.49 -14.14
CA SER A 65 12.98 3.36 -14.33
C SER A 65 13.69 3.03 -15.64
N SER A 66 14.13 4.07 -16.37
CA SER A 66 14.89 3.91 -17.60
C SER A 66 16.23 3.19 -17.38
N SER A 67 16.77 3.26 -16.15
CA SER A 67 18.03 2.63 -15.74
C SER A 67 17.95 1.11 -15.55
N CYS A 68 16.77 0.48 -15.59
CA CYS A 68 16.63 -0.96 -15.39
C CYS A 68 17.06 -1.76 -16.63
N SER A 69 17.78 -2.87 -16.41
CA SER A 69 18.16 -3.85 -17.43
C SER A 69 16.93 -4.54 -18.06
N GLN A 70 17.11 -5.25 -19.19
CA GLN A 70 16.00 -5.95 -19.87
C GLN A 70 15.32 -6.98 -18.94
N SER A 71 16.09 -7.76 -18.18
CA SER A 71 15.56 -8.75 -17.23
C SER A 71 14.83 -8.10 -16.06
N GLN A 72 15.38 -7.01 -15.52
CA GLN A 72 14.74 -6.21 -14.48
C GLN A 72 13.43 -5.58 -14.97
N ARG A 73 13.38 -5.10 -16.22
CA ARG A 73 12.16 -4.52 -16.81
C ARG A 73 11.03 -5.52 -16.89
N SER A 74 11.28 -6.75 -17.32
CA SER A 74 10.26 -7.80 -17.34
C SER A 74 9.70 -8.08 -15.94
N LEU A 75 10.58 -8.19 -14.94
CA LEU A 75 10.20 -8.36 -13.54
C LEU A 75 9.34 -7.19 -13.02
N PHE A 76 9.79 -5.95 -13.21
CA PHE A 76 9.04 -4.77 -12.75
C PHE A 76 7.73 -4.57 -13.52
N GLN A 77 7.68 -4.95 -14.80
CA GLN A 77 6.43 -4.92 -15.56
C GLN A 77 5.43 -5.93 -15.04
N GLN A 78 5.88 -7.13 -14.68
CA GLN A 78 5.04 -8.13 -14.03
C GLN A 78 4.52 -7.62 -12.68
N ARG A 79 5.38 -7.09 -11.82
CA ARG A 79 4.98 -6.51 -10.52
C ARG A 79 3.96 -5.39 -10.67
N LEU A 80 4.15 -4.45 -11.61
CA LEU A 80 3.19 -3.38 -11.86
C LEU A 80 1.84 -3.91 -12.38
N ARG A 81 1.83 -5.00 -13.15
CA ARG A 81 0.59 -5.64 -13.61
C ARG A 81 -0.13 -6.33 -12.45
N GLU A 82 0.59 -7.07 -11.63
CA GLU A 82 0.04 -7.73 -10.44
C GLU A 82 -0.52 -6.69 -9.45
N GLU A 83 0.20 -5.60 -9.22
CA GLU A 83 -0.28 -4.46 -8.41
C GLU A 83 -1.58 -3.89 -9.00
N ALA A 84 -1.62 -3.62 -10.31
CA ALA A 84 -2.82 -3.09 -10.96
C ALA A 84 -4.02 -4.07 -10.89
N GLN A 85 -3.78 -5.37 -10.97
CA GLN A 85 -4.80 -6.40 -10.82
C GLN A 85 -5.37 -6.42 -9.40
N LYS A 86 -4.51 -6.37 -8.38
CA LYS A 86 -4.92 -6.26 -6.97
C LYS A 86 -5.76 -5.01 -6.77
N LEU A 87 -5.24 -3.84 -7.20
CA LEU A 87 -5.92 -2.54 -7.07
C LEU A 87 -7.27 -2.44 -7.78
N ARG A 88 -7.51 -3.22 -8.83
CA ARG A 88 -8.79 -3.20 -9.57
C ARG A 88 -9.97 -3.63 -8.71
N ASN A 89 -9.72 -4.54 -7.77
CA ASN A 89 -10.76 -5.17 -6.95
C ASN A 89 -10.90 -4.50 -5.57
N LEU A 90 -9.95 -3.66 -5.17
CA LEU A 90 -10.01 -2.93 -3.91
C LEU A 90 -10.97 -1.74 -4.02
N GLN A 91 -11.99 -1.73 -3.16
CA GLN A 91 -12.97 -0.66 -3.05
C GLN A 91 -13.08 -0.24 -1.58
N HIS A 92 -12.21 0.68 -1.17
CA HIS A 92 -12.22 1.21 0.18
C HIS A 92 -11.84 2.70 0.17
N PRO A 93 -12.53 3.58 0.93
CA PRO A 93 -12.26 5.02 0.94
C PRO A 93 -10.80 5.35 1.33
N ASN A 94 -10.20 4.56 2.22
CA ASN A 94 -8.83 4.73 2.72
C ASN A 94 -7.78 3.87 1.98
N ILE A 95 -8.07 3.30 0.81
CA ILE A 95 -7.07 2.65 -0.05
C ILE A 95 -6.96 3.42 -1.38
N VAL A 96 -5.74 3.67 -1.83
CA VAL A 96 -5.50 4.23 -3.17
C VAL A 96 -5.76 3.16 -4.22
N GLY A 97 -6.84 3.29 -5.01
CA GLY A 97 -7.24 2.32 -6.03
C GLY A 97 -7.92 2.96 -7.24
N GLY A 98 -8.04 2.19 -8.34
CA GLY A 98 -8.55 2.69 -9.63
C GLY A 98 -10.02 3.09 -9.62
N ASN A 99 -10.80 2.48 -8.73
CA ASN A 99 -12.23 2.74 -8.54
C ASN A 99 -12.55 3.37 -7.16
N SER A 100 -11.53 3.67 -6.35
CA SER A 100 -11.78 4.32 -5.07
C SER A 100 -12.43 5.68 -5.33
N PRO A 101 -13.46 6.09 -4.56
CA PRO A 101 -13.90 7.47 -4.57
C PRO A 101 -12.66 8.36 -4.39
N GLY A 102 -12.71 9.56 -4.96
CA GLY A 102 -11.57 10.48 -4.97
C GLY A 102 -10.97 10.72 -3.58
N MET A 103 -9.97 11.59 -3.50
CA MET A 103 -9.43 12.00 -2.21
C MET A 103 -10.40 12.93 -1.44
N GLU A 104 -11.71 12.68 -1.52
CA GLU A 104 -12.79 13.41 -0.86
C GLU A 104 -12.95 12.92 0.58
N ARG A 105 -13.41 13.82 1.46
CA ARG A 105 -13.73 13.48 2.85
C ARG A 105 -14.86 12.45 2.86
N VAL A 106 -14.63 11.35 3.57
CA VAL A 106 -15.65 10.33 3.81
C VAL A 106 -15.77 10.20 5.32
N ASP A 107 -16.70 10.96 5.90
CA ASP A 107 -16.84 11.12 7.35
C ASP A 107 -17.48 9.90 8.07
N SER A 108 -17.76 8.81 7.34
CA SER A 108 -18.65 7.72 7.82
C SER A 108 -18.13 6.30 7.62
N HIS A 109 -16.86 6.09 7.29
CA HIS A 109 -16.30 4.75 7.00
C HIS A 109 -15.14 4.44 7.95
N PRO A 110 -14.87 3.14 8.25
CA PRO A 110 -13.77 2.77 9.12
C PRO A 110 -12.46 3.38 8.63
N ILE A 111 -11.82 4.15 9.51
CA ILE A 111 -10.65 4.97 9.17
C ILE A 111 -9.47 4.10 8.70
N ASN A 112 -9.38 2.87 9.23
CA ASN A 112 -8.29 1.96 8.92
C ASN A 112 -8.72 0.94 7.83
N PRO A 113 -8.04 0.88 6.68
CA PRO A 113 -8.33 -0.07 5.61
C PRO A 113 -7.78 -1.49 5.82
N ILE A 114 -6.90 -1.70 6.81
CA ILE A 114 -6.25 -3.00 7.05
C ILE A 114 -7.25 -4.13 7.35
N PRO A 115 -8.32 -3.96 8.18
CA PRO A 115 -9.32 -5.01 8.38
C PRO A 115 -10.02 -5.43 7.09
N TYR A 116 -10.33 -4.47 6.20
CA TYR A 116 -10.91 -4.73 4.88
C TYR A 116 -9.97 -5.58 4.01
N LEU A 117 -8.68 -5.23 3.97
CA LEU A 117 -7.67 -6.01 3.25
C LEU A 117 -7.60 -7.45 3.77
N HIS A 118 -7.51 -7.61 5.10
CA HIS A 118 -7.34 -8.93 5.73
C HIS A 118 -8.56 -9.83 5.59
N THR A 119 -9.76 -9.30 5.81
CA THR A 119 -10.97 -10.12 5.97
C THR A 119 -11.78 -10.25 4.68
N GLU A 120 -12.03 -9.14 3.98
CA GLU A 120 -12.86 -9.10 2.78
C GLU A 120 -12.06 -9.44 1.52
N GLN A 121 -10.81 -8.96 1.44
CA GLN A 121 -9.95 -9.20 0.29
C GLN A 121 -8.99 -10.38 0.48
N ARG A 122 -8.89 -10.92 1.70
CA ARG A 122 -7.95 -12.00 2.07
C ARG A 122 -6.54 -11.69 1.57
N LEU A 123 -6.09 -10.48 1.86
CA LEU A 123 -4.84 -9.93 1.36
C LEU A 123 -4.06 -9.26 2.49
N LEU A 124 -2.83 -9.68 2.69
CA LEU A 124 -1.83 -9.01 3.51
C LEU A 124 -1.20 -7.88 2.71
N HIS A 125 -1.06 -6.68 3.27
CA HIS A 125 -0.43 -5.56 2.58
C HIS A 125 1.05 -5.83 2.30
N GLY A 126 1.81 -6.25 3.32
CA GLY A 126 3.20 -6.71 3.19
C GLY A 126 4.28 -5.63 3.20
N ASP A 127 3.92 -4.35 3.37
CA ASP A 127 4.86 -3.21 3.43
C ASP A 127 4.19 -1.96 4.05
N ILE A 128 3.59 -2.11 5.23
CA ILE A 128 3.03 -0.97 5.96
C ILE A 128 4.18 -0.11 6.52
N LYS A 129 4.12 1.21 6.29
CA LYS A 129 5.10 2.21 6.79
C LYS A 129 4.63 3.62 6.45
N SER A 130 5.15 4.64 7.13
CA SER A 130 4.74 6.03 6.87
C SER A 130 4.89 6.50 5.40
N PRO A 131 5.91 6.10 4.61
CA PRO A 131 5.99 6.47 3.18
C PRO A 131 4.86 5.91 2.29
N ASN A 132 4.19 4.84 2.75
CA ASN A 132 3.06 4.22 2.05
C ASN A 132 1.70 4.75 2.57
N VAL A 133 1.70 5.80 3.39
CA VAL A 133 0.50 6.51 3.86
C VAL A 133 0.46 7.90 3.22
N VAL A 134 -0.59 8.17 2.44
CA VAL A 134 -0.78 9.44 1.75
C VAL A 134 -1.82 10.27 2.48
N VAL A 135 -1.43 11.49 2.85
CA VAL A 135 -2.30 12.47 3.52
C VAL A 135 -2.64 13.62 2.57
N ARG A 136 -3.89 14.08 2.56
CA ARG A 136 -4.35 15.29 1.85
C ARG A 136 -4.75 16.38 2.85
N GLY A 137 -4.32 17.61 2.57
CA GLY A 137 -4.75 18.79 3.31
C GLY A 137 -4.34 18.72 4.78
N ALA A 138 -5.18 19.25 5.66
CA ALA A 138 -5.01 19.15 7.11
C ALA A 138 -5.67 17.86 7.63
N PHE A 139 -5.22 16.70 7.11
CA PHE A 139 -5.80 15.38 7.37
C PHE A 139 -7.25 15.21 6.86
N ASP A 140 -7.60 15.90 5.78
CA ASP A 140 -8.92 15.77 5.14
C ASP A 140 -9.12 14.36 4.56
N ALA A 141 -8.05 13.69 4.17
CA ALA A 141 -8.07 12.28 3.79
C ALA A 141 -6.72 11.63 4.09
N VAL A 142 -6.76 10.38 4.55
CA VAL A 142 -5.59 9.52 4.79
C VAL A 142 -5.83 8.19 4.09
N LYS A 143 -4.93 7.79 3.19
CA LYS A 143 -5.06 6.54 2.44
C LYS A 143 -3.76 5.73 2.47
N ILE A 144 -3.88 4.41 2.57
CA ILE A 144 -2.77 3.48 2.35
C ILE A 144 -2.58 3.25 0.85
N CYS A 145 -1.34 3.16 0.40
CA CYS A 145 -0.97 2.87 -0.98
C CYS A 145 0.12 1.78 -1.05
N ASP A 146 0.43 1.35 -2.28
CA ASP A 146 1.49 0.39 -2.59
C ASP A 146 1.23 -1.06 -2.16
N VAL A 147 0.21 -1.67 -2.76
CA VAL A 147 -0.09 -3.11 -2.62
C VAL A 147 0.78 -3.99 -3.53
N GLY A 148 1.91 -3.47 -4.02
CA GLY A 148 2.76 -4.14 -4.99
C GLY A 148 3.35 -5.45 -4.47
N VAL A 149 3.57 -5.55 -3.15
CA VAL A 149 4.15 -6.73 -2.47
C VAL A 149 3.14 -7.50 -1.62
N SER A 150 1.85 -7.24 -1.81
CA SER A 150 0.79 -7.89 -1.03
C SER A 150 0.70 -9.39 -1.28
N LEU A 151 0.35 -10.14 -0.23
CA LEU A 151 0.32 -11.59 -0.22
C LEU A 151 -1.11 -12.10 0.02
N PRO A 152 -1.55 -13.18 -0.66
CA PRO A 152 -2.84 -13.79 -0.40
C PRO A 152 -2.84 -14.44 0.99
N LEU A 153 -3.96 -14.30 1.70
CA LEU A 153 -4.23 -14.94 2.98
C LEU A 153 -5.22 -16.09 2.76
N ASP A 154 -5.04 -17.17 3.49
CA ASP A 154 -5.97 -18.29 3.50
C ASP A 154 -7.16 -18.08 4.46
N GLU A 155 -7.93 -19.13 4.68
CA GLU A 155 -9.06 -19.13 5.61
C GLU A 155 -8.66 -18.84 7.06
N ASN A 156 -7.44 -19.21 7.45
CA ASN A 156 -6.84 -18.99 8.76
C ASN A 156 -6.13 -17.64 8.88
N LEU A 157 -6.20 -16.80 7.85
CA LEU A 157 -5.51 -15.52 7.77
C LEU A 157 -3.97 -15.66 7.82
N ALA A 158 -3.45 -16.77 7.29
CA ALA A 158 -2.03 -17.03 7.12
C ALA A 158 -1.64 -17.02 5.64
N VAL A 159 -0.37 -16.74 5.35
CA VAL A 159 0.21 -16.97 4.01
C VAL A 159 0.70 -18.41 3.96
N SER A 160 -0.04 -19.25 3.24
CA SER A 160 0.18 -20.71 3.23
C SER A 160 1.01 -21.21 2.05
N ASP A 161 1.24 -20.35 1.05
CA ASP A 161 2.11 -20.66 -0.09
C ASP A 161 3.60 -20.50 0.30
N PRO A 162 4.39 -21.59 0.33
CA PRO A 162 5.79 -21.54 0.76
C PRO A 162 6.70 -20.82 -0.24
N GLU A 163 6.26 -20.58 -1.48
CA GLU A 163 7.02 -19.81 -2.47
C GLU A 163 6.91 -18.30 -2.23
N LEU A 164 5.95 -17.86 -1.41
CA LEU A 164 5.71 -16.47 -1.11
C LEU A 164 6.43 -16.04 0.16
N CYS A 165 7.20 -14.95 0.06
CA CYS A 165 7.91 -14.37 1.18
C CYS A 165 7.41 -12.96 1.50
N TYR A 166 7.43 -12.61 2.79
CA TYR A 166 7.14 -11.24 3.24
C TYR A 166 8.28 -10.32 2.80
N VAL A 167 7.99 -9.38 1.89
CA VAL A 167 9.01 -8.50 1.31
C VAL A 167 9.41 -7.41 2.30
N GLY A 168 8.44 -6.58 2.74
CA GLY A 168 8.63 -5.49 3.71
C GLY A 168 9.75 -4.51 3.40
N THR A 169 10.03 -3.65 4.39
CA THR A 169 11.18 -2.75 4.43
C THR A 169 11.87 -2.94 5.78
N GLU A 170 13.19 -3.09 5.78
CA GLU A 170 13.97 -3.68 6.88
C GLU A 170 13.61 -3.19 8.29
N PRO A 171 13.60 -1.88 8.62
CA PRO A 171 13.33 -1.42 9.98
C PRO A 171 11.83 -1.49 10.35
N TRP A 172 10.95 -1.88 9.42
CA TRP A 172 9.54 -2.17 9.69
C TRP A 172 9.22 -3.67 9.71
N LYS A 173 10.18 -4.54 9.36
CA LYS A 173 9.91 -5.97 9.23
C LYS A 173 9.51 -6.57 10.59
N PRO A 174 8.41 -7.34 10.64
CA PRO A 174 8.05 -8.06 11.84
C PRO A 174 9.09 -9.17 12.12
N PRO A 175 9.31 -9.55 13.39
CA PRO A 175 10.30 -10.57 13.76
C PRO A 175 10.14 -11.90 13.01
N GLU A 176 8.90 -12.34 12.81
CA GLU A 176 8.60 -13.58 12.07
C GLU A 176 8.95 -13.50 10.58
N ALA A 177 9.10 -12.30 9.98
CA ALA A 177 9.56 -12.16 8.60
C ALA A 177 11.10 -12.21 8.49
N LEU A 178 11.81 -12.14 9.61
CA LEU A 178 13.26 -12.31 9.69
C LEU A 178 13.67 -13.74 10.08
N ASP A 179 12.70 -14.54 10.54
CA ASP A 179 12.87 -15.93 10.92
C ASP A 179 12.51 -16.85 9.74
N PRO A 180 13.42 -17.73 9.27
CA PRO A 180 13.12 -18.70 8.23
C PRO A 180 11.94 -19.62 8.54
N ASP A 181 11.67 -19.89 9.81
CA ASP A 181 10.57 -20.74 10.28
C ASP A 181 9.33 -19.91 10.71
N GLY A 182 9.38 -18.60 10.50
CA GLY A 182 8.33 -17.67 10.91
C GLY A 182 7.07 -17.79 10.05
N ILE A 183 5.91 -17.83 10.71
CA ILE A 183 4.61 -17.91 10.04
C ILE A 183 4.09 -16.50 9.79
N ILE A 184 3.93 -16.16 8.51
CA ILE A 184 3.35 -14.88 8.09
C ILE A 184 1.82 -14.96 8.15
N SER A 185 1.20 -13.96 8.76
CA SER A 185 -0.26 -13.87 8.94
C SER A 185 -0.75 -12.43 8.86
N ASP A 186 -2.06 -12.21 8.98
CA ASP A 186 -2.64 -10.87 9.15
C ASP A 186 -1.93 -10.05 10.24
N ARG A 187 -1.41 -10.71 11.29
CA ARG A 187 -0.66 -10.09 12.39
C ARG A 187 0.70 -9.56 11.98
N SER A 188 1.23 -9.99 10.85
CA SER A 188 2.48 -9.50 10.29
C SER A 188 2.34 -8.07 9.73
N ASP A 189 1.14 -7.61 9.37
CA ASP A 189 0.88 -6.20 9.04
C ASP A 189 0.66 -5.32 10.30
N ILE A 190 0.33 -5.92 11.45
CA ILE A 190 0.02 -5.18 12.69
C ILE A 190 1.29 -4.63 13.34
N PHE A 191 2.40 -5.37 13.27
CA PHE A 191 3.69 -4.91 13.79
C PHE A 191 4.20 -3.64 13.07
N PRO A 192 4.33 -3.60 11.72
CA PRO A 192 4.73 -2.39 11.02
C PRO A 192 3.70 -1.25 11.15
N PHE A 193 2.40 -1.57 11.33
CA PHE A 193 1.41 -0.56 11.72
C PHE A 193 1.76 0.09 13.07
N GLY A 194 2.13 -0.72 14.07
CA GLY A 194 2.64 -0.23 15.36
C GLY A 194 3.88 0.64 15.20
N LEU A 195 4.82 0.24 14.35
CA LEU A 195 6.00 1.07 14.05
C LEU A 195 5.65 2.38 13.35
N THR A 196 4.60 2.41 12.53
CA THR A 196 4.08 3.66 11.94
C THR A 196 3.50 4.59 13.01
N LEU A 197 2.86 4.06 14.06
CA LEU A 197 2.47 4.85 15.24
C LEU A 197 3.69 5.37 15.98
N TRP A 198 4.73 4.56 16.14
CA TRP A 198 5.99 4.98 16.74
C TRP A 198 6.63 6.12 15.96
N GLU A 199 6.64 6.09 14.62
CA GLU A 199 7.14 7.18 13.78
C GLU A 199 6.41 8.50 14.06
N MET A 200 5.10 8.47 14.35
CA MET A 200 4.34 9.68 14.71
C MET A 200 4.76 10.24 16.07
N LEU A 201 5.17 9.38 17.02
CA LEU A 201 5.64 9.79 18.34
C LEU A 201 7.09 10.29 18.29
N ALA A 202 7.95 9.58 17.57
CA ALA A 202 9.40 9.78 17.55
C ALA A 202 9.87 10.74 16.44
N LEU A 203 9.06 10.95 15.41
CA LEU A 203 9.39 11.72 14.20
C LEU A 203 10.70 11.28 13.55
N ASN A 204 10.98 9.98 13.58
CA ASN A 204 12.23 9.39 13.09
C ASN A 204 11.95 8.01 12.47
N ILE A 205 12.95 7.46 11.77
CA ILE A 205 12.90 6.08 11.26
C ILE A 205 13.12 5.10 12.43
N PRO A 206 12.39 3.96 12.51
CA PRO A 206 12.56 2.99 13.59
C PRO A 206 14.02 2.55 13.75
N HIS A 207 14.39 2.29 15.02
CA HIS A 207 15.72 1.83 15.46
C HIS A 207 16.86 2.83 15.31
N LEU A 208 16.67 3.96 14.63
CA LEU A 208 17.67 5.00 14.58
C LEU A 208 17.73 5.76 15.91
N PRO A 209 18.91 6.25 16.30
CA PRO A 209 19.05 7.12 17.47
C PRO A 209 18.12 8.33 17.38
N LEU A 210 17.39 8.60 18.45
CA LEU A 210 16.55 9.80 18.58
C LEU A 210 17.39 11.07 18.81
N GLU A 211 18.62 10.90 19.30
CA GLU A 211 19.56 11.98 19.55
C GLU A 211 20.49 12.18 18.34
N GLY A 212 20.71 13.44 17.98
CA GLY A 212 21.64 13.83 16.92
C GLY A 212 20.95 14.29 15.64
N ARG A 213 21.73 14.34 14.56
CA ARG A 213 21.24 14.79 13.25
C ARG A 213 20.40 13.69 12.58
N PRO A 214 19.25 14.02 11.95
CA PRO A 214 18.46 13.04 11.23
C PRO A 214 19.30 12.33 10.17
N PHE A 215 19.26 11.00 10.15
CA PHE A 215 19.88 10.25 9.06
C PHE A 215 19.05 10.44 7.80
N LEU A 216 19.70 10.79 6.70
CA LEU A 216 19.12 10.53 5.39
C LEU A 216 19.20 9.02 5.16
N GLU A 217 18.15 8.42 4.58
CA GLU A 217 18.11 6.99 4.26
C GLU A 217 19.34 6.54 3.46
N SER A 218 19.87 7.42 2.59
CA SER A 218 21.10 7.20 1.81
C SER A 218 22.40 7.14 2.63
N GLN A 219 22.37 7.49 3.91
CA GLN A 219 23.51 7.45 4.84
C GLN A 219 23.49 6.23 5.75
N ILE A 220 22.48 5.36 5.64
CA ILE A 220 22.36 4.14 6.44
C ILE A 220 23.22 3.05 5.77
N PRO A 221 24.32 2.58 6.41
CA PRO A 221 25.25 1.67 5.75
C PRO A 221 24.62 0.30 5.52
N THR A 222 24.19 -0.37 6.60
CA THR A 222 23.37 -1.59 6.58
C THR A 222 22.51 -1.63 7.85
N TRP A 223 21.28 -2.13 7.74
CA TRP A 223 20.39 -2.27 8.90
C TRP A 223 20.95 -3.23 9.94
N GLU A 224 21.58 -4.31 9.49
CA GLU A 224 22.22 -5.33 10.35
C GLU A 224 23.26 -4.77 11.32
N GLY A 225 23.91 -3.66 10.97
CA GLY A 225 24.89 -2.97 11.81
C GLY A 225 24.28 -2.02 12.85
N ILE A 226 22.97 -1.77 12.83
CA ILE A 226 22.29 -0.87 13.76
C ILE A 226 21.90 -1.65 15.03
N PRO A 227 22.36 -1.22 16.22
CA PRO A 227 21.97 -1.88 17.47
C PRO A 227 20.44 -1.93 17.64
N GLY A 228 19.89 -3.14 17.79
CA GLY A 228 18.46 -3.35 18.02
C GLY A 228 17.55 -3.20 16.79
N TRP A 229 18.09 -3.20 15.57
CA TRP A 229 17.34 -3.03 14.31
C TRP A 229 16.24 -4.09 14.04
N ALA A 230 16.36 -5.28 14.63
CA ALA A 230 15.37 -6.37 14.55
C ALA A 230 14.50 -6.48 15.82
N GLY A 231 14.60 -5.50 16.72
CA GLY A 231 13.90 -5.46 18.00
C GLY A 231 12.64 -4.60 17.98
N ILE A 232 12.26 -4.08 19.14
CA ILE A 232 11.22 -3.05 19.29
C ILE A 232 11.95 -1.75 19.61
N PRO A 233 11.75 -0.66 18.84
CA PRO A 233 12.43 0.60 19.12
C PRO A 233 11.93 1.20 20.44
N ARG A 234 12.81 1.95 21.11
CA ARG A 234 12.44 2.63 22.35
C ARG A 234 11.48 3.78 22.02
N ALA A 235 10.32 3.82 22.68
CA ALA A 235 9.43 4.98 22.60
C ALA A 235 10.11 6.22 23.22
N PRO A 236 9.79 7.45 22.76
CA PRO A 236 10.27 8.67 23.39
C PRO A 236 9.96 8.70 24.91
N GLU A 237 10.89 9.22 25.71
CA GLU A 237 10.73 9.28 27.17
C GLU A 237 9.73 10.38 27.58
N ALA A 238 9.79 11.52 26.92
CA ALA A 238 8.89 12.64 27.14
C ALA A 238 7.73 12.59 26.14
N LEU A 239 6.56 12.19 26.61
CA LEU A 239 5.31 12.23 25.86
C LEU A 239 4.30 13.13 26.57
N ASP A 240 3.47 13.81 25.79
CA ASP A 240 2.29 14.49 26.33
C ASP A 240 1.26 13.43 26.79
N PRO A 241 0.49 13.67 27.87
CA PRO A 241 -0.55 12.74 28.31
C PRO A 241 -1.54 12.33 27.21
N SER A 242 -1.80 13.20 26.23
CA SER A 242 -2.65 12.89 25.06
C SER A 242 -2.06 11.83 24.12
N GLN A 243 -0.77 11.54 24.22
CA GLN A 243 -0.05 10.58 23.38
C GLN A 243 0.09 9.20 24.02
N GLU A 244 -0.30 9.03 25.28
CA GLU A 244 -0.12 7.75 25.99
C GLU A 244 -0.97 6.62 25.38
N SER A 245 -2.17 6.93 24.91
CA SER A 245 -3.02 5.97 24.19
C SER A 245 -2.37 5.45 22.91
N VAL A 246 -1.63 6.32 22.20
CA VAL A 246 -0.86 5.95 21.00
C VAL A 246 0.34 5.07 21.38
N ARG A 247 0.99 5.36 22.50
CA ARG A 247 2.10 4.54 23.05
C ARG A 247 1.64 3.15 23.46
N GLU A 248 0.49 3.04 24.14
CA GLU A 248 -0.10 1.76 24.51
C GLU A 248 -0.44 0.93 23.27
N LEU A 249 -1.07 1.57 22.27
CA LEU A 249 -1.41 0.91 21.01
C LEU A 249 -0.16 0.46 20.24
N PHE A 250 0.88 1.29 20.20
CA PHE A 250 2.20 0.91 19.68
C PHE A 250 2.70 -0.35 20.37
N GLY A 251 2.76 -0.36 21.71
CA GLY A 251 3.25 -1.50 22.50
C GLY A 251 2.46 -2.79 22.23
N ALA A 252 1.13 -2.70 22.14
CA ALA A 252 0.27 -3.83 21.81
C ALA A 252 0.50 -4.34 20.38
N CYS A 253 0.68 -3.44 19.41
CA CYS A 253 0.90 -3.79 18.01
C CYS A 253 2.28 -4.40 17.76
N THR A 254 3.30 -4.01 18.54
CA THR A 254 4.68 -4.52 18.38
C THR A 254 5.02 -5.70 19.28
N ALA A 255 4.03 -6.41 19.83
CA ALA A 255 4.29 -7.62 20.61
C ALA A 255 5.11 -8.64 19.78
N ARG A 256 6.11 -9.27 20.40
CA ARG A 256 7.03 -10.18 19.71
C ARG A 256 6.27 -11.36 19.08
N GLU A 257 5.36 -11.95 19.84
CA GLU A 257 4.51 -13.05 19.38
C GLU A 257 3.33 -12.50 18.55
N PRO A 258 3.16 -12.91 17.27
CA PRO A 258 2.12 -12.35 16.41
C PRO A 258 0.71 -12.48 16.98
N ARG A 259 0.40 -13.60 17.63
CA ARG A 259 -0.88 -13.88 18.30
C ARG A 259 -1.22 -12.93 19.47
N GLN A 260 -0.24 -12.26 20.05
CA GLN A 260 -0.44 -11.29 21.12
C GLN A 260 -0.82 -9.90 20.58
N ARG A 261 -0.55 -9.65 19.30
CA ARG A 261 -0.93 -8.39 18.64
C ARG A 261 -2.45 -8.35 18.46
N PRO A 262 -3.11 -7.19 18.61
CA PRO A 262 -4.54 -7.08 18.35
C PRO A 262 -4.86 -7.30 16.86
N ALA A 263 -6.10 -7.70 16.56
CA ALA A 263 -6.55 -7.81 15.18
C ALA A 263 -6.79 -6.40 14.64
N ALA A 264 -6.62 -6.17 13.34
CA ALA A 264 -6.90 -4.87 12.75
C ALA A 264 -8.31 -4.36 13.11
N ALA A 265 -9.32 -5.24 13.06
CA ALA A 265 -10.69 -4.90 13.43
C ALA A 265 -10.84 -4.45 14.89
N ARG A 266 -10.09 -5.06 15.83
CA ARG A 266 -10.08 -4.67 17.24
C ARG A 266 -9.42 -3.31 17.45
N ILE A 267 -8.39 -2.99 16.68
CA ILE A 267 -7.75 -1.67 16.71
C ILE A 267 -8.75 -0.59 16.29
N VAL A 268 -9.48 -0.80 15.20
CA VAL A 268 -10.51 0.14 14.73
C VAL A 268 -11.58 0.36 15.79
N GLN A 269 -12.12 -0.71 16.37
CA GLN A 269 -13.12 -0.62 17.43
C GLN A 269 -12.63 0.17 18.64
N ALA A 270 -11.39 -0.04 19.07
CA ALA A 270 -10.80 0.69 20.19
C ALA A 270 -10.60 2.18 19.87
N LEU A 271 -10.16 2.52 18.65
CA LEU A 271 -9.97 3.90 18.21
C LEU A 271 -11.31 4.64 18.06
N GLU A 272 -12.31 3.99 17.46
CA GLU A 272 -13.66 4.56 17.29
C GLU A 272 -14.39 4.72 18.63
N GLY A 273 -14.23 3.76 19.55
CA GLY A 273 -14.78 3.85 20.90
C GLY A 273 -14.22 5.02 21.72
N ASN A 274 -12.98 5.45 21.45
CA ASN A 274 -12.35 6.62 22.07
C ASN A 274 -12.70 7.95 21.36
N LEU A 275 -13.35 7.90 20.20
CA LEU A 275 -13.75 9.07 19.40
C LEU A 275 -15.22 9.48 19.63
N GLN A 276 -15.99 8.71 20.40
CA GLN A 276 -17.34 9.12 20.81
C GLN A 276 -17.26 10.10 22.00
N PRO A 277 -17.84 11.31 21.89
CA PRO A 277 -17.83 12.31 22.96
C PRO A 277 -18.66 11.89 24.18
#